data_AF-W6N887-F1
#
_entry.id   AF-W6N887-F1
#
_cell.length_a   1.000
_cell.length_b   1.000
_cell.length_c   1.000
_cell.angle_alpha   90.00
_cell.angle_beta   90.00
_cell.angle_gamma   90.00
#
_symmetry.space_group_name_H-M   'P 1'
#
loop_
_entity.id
_entity.type
_entity.pdbx_description
1 polymer ?
#
loop_
_entity_poly.entity_id
_entity_poly.type
_entity_poly.pdbx_seq_one_letter_code
_entity_poly.pdbx_strand_id
1 'polypeptide(L)'
;MEANAGNVLKISERRIRMEIYEREVLSVSAGKTIEFIEKYNIHAFPNNKYHNYKKFKFITFRRNKDLSKGYTGGEMENLYKVVDSTLILNPFMDDYNYIVRDKFTSSHSEYIDRLLGYIDHRLHKGEFEKKEPFKFYVLSETERIELLARPVPAKIGTRGSVYYKLSDILSGRKKIEKGY
;
A
#
# COMPACT_ATOMS: atom_id res chain seq x y z
N MET A 1 39.82 9.55 -28.71
CA MET A 1 39.35 9.07 -27.39
C MET A 1 38.02 9.75 -27.12
N GLU A 2 36.92 9.16 -27.57
CA GLU A 2 35.58 9.63 -27.23
C GLU A 2 34.93 8.61 -26.29
N ALA A 3 34.58 9.09 -25.09
CA ALA A 3 34.00 8.26 -24.05
C ALA A 3 32.56 7.88 -24.40
N ASN A 4 32.28 6.61 -24.20
CA ASN A 4 31.06 5.88 -24.50
C ASN A 4 29.88 6.31 -23.59
N ALA A 5 29.39 7.54 -23.76
CA ALA A 5 28.29 8.10 -22.96
C ALA A 5 26.96 7.35 -23.15
N GLY A 6 26.74 6.75 -24.33
CA GLY A 6 25.52 6.00 -24.66
C GLY A 6 25.36 4.66 -23.93
N ASN A 7 26.46 4.05 -23.49
CA ASN A 7 26.41 2.74 -22.82
C ASN A 7 26.19 2.86 -21.30
N VAL A 8 26.65 3.96 -20.70
CA VAL A 8 26.49 4.24 -19.26
C VAL A 8 25.01 4.51 -18.91
N LEU A 9 24.30 5.28 -19.74
CA LEU A 9 22.87 5.58 -19.55
C LEU A 9 21.97 4.34 -19.67
N LYS A 10 22.25 3.42 -20.60
CA LYS A 10 21.47 2.17 -20.74
C LYS A 10 21.69 1.18 -19.59
N ILE A 11 22.91 1.10 -19.07
CA ILE A 11 23.24 0.25 -17.92
C ILE A 11 22.62 0.82 -16.64
N SER A 12 22.64 2.14 -16.46
CA SER A 12 21.98 2.79 -15.31
C SER A 12 20.47 2.63 -15.38
N GLU A 13 19.83 2.83 -16.54
CA GLU A 13 18.40 2.59 -16.71
C GLU A 13 18.01 1.12 -16.50
N ARG A 14 18.82 0.16 -16.96
CA ARG A 14 18.59 -1.27 -16.68
C ARG A 14 18.77 -1.62 -15.21
N ARG A 15 19.78 -1.06 -14.54
CA ARG A 15 19.96 -1.21 -13.09
C ARG A 15 18.81 -0.58 -12.31
N ILE A 16 18.39 0.64 -12.67
CA ILE A 16 17.22 1.32 -12.08
C ILE A 16 15.95 0.50 -12.32
N ARG A 17 15.74 -0.04 -13.53
CA ARG A 17 14.61 -0.93 -13.83
C ARG A 17 14.65 -2.21 -12.98
N MET A 18 15.81 -2.87 -12.85
CA MET A 18 15.96 -4.04 -11.98
C MET A 18 15.74 -3.70 -10.50
N GLU A 19 16.27 -2.57 -10.01
CA GLU A 19 16.03 -2.09 -8.64
C GLU A 19 14.56 -1.75 -8.37
N ILE A 20 13.81 -1.29 -9.38
CA ILE A 20 12.35 -1.13 -9.32
C ILE A 20 11.65 -2.50 -9.21
N TYR A 21 12.17 -3.54 -9.87
CA TYR A 21 11.66 -4.92 -9.74
C TYR A 21 12.05 -5.58 -8.40
N GLU A 22 13.04 -5.07 -7.68
CA GLU A 22 13.40 -5.58 -6.36
C GLU A 22 12.43 -5.12 -5.24
N ARG A 23 11.47 -4.22 -5.50
CA ARG A 23 10.63 -3.62 -4.45
C ARG A 23 9.14 -3.78 -4.73
N GLU A 24 8.72 -5.03 -4.87
CA GLU A 24 7.34 -5.32 -5.24
C GLU A 24 6.37 -5.18 -4.07
N VAL A 25 6.83 -5.22 -2.82
CA VAL A 25 5.96 -5.19 -1.66
C VAL A 25 6.14 -3.94 -0.80
N LEU A 26 5.05 -3.20 -0.61
CA LEU A 26 4.92 -2.18 0.41
C LEU A 26 4.36 -2.79 1.70
N SER A 27 4.98 -2.49 2.84
CA SER A 27 4.50 -2.83 4.16
C SER A 27 4.13 -1.57 4.92
N VAL A 28 2.87 -1.47 5.37
CA VAL A 28 2.34 -0.29 6.07
C VAL A 28 1.86 -0.68 7.46
N SER A 29 2.11 0.17 8.46
CA SER A 29 1.43 0.05 9.76
C SER A 29 -0.01 0.53 9.61
N ALA A 30 -0.99 -0.37 9.67
CA ALA A 30 -2.39 -0.01 9.42
C ALA A 30 -3.12 0.50 10.67
N GLY A 31 -2.66 0.10 11.87
CA GLY A 31 -3.31 0.45 13.12
C GLY A 31 -4.83 0.27 13.10
N LYS A 32 -5.58 1.27 13.59
CA LYS A 32 -7.06 1.25 13.56
C LYS A 32 -7.65 1.17 12.16
N THR A 33 -6.90 1.56 11.12
CA THR A 33 -7.43 1.56 9.75
C THR A 33 -7.53 0.16 9.13
N ILE A 34 -6.95 -0.87 9.77
CA ILE A 34 -6.93 -2.24 9.26
C ILE A 34 -8.34 -2.79 9.05
N GLU A 35 -9.30 -2.46 9.92
CA GLU A 35 -10.68 -2.94 9.83
C GLU A 35 -11.37 -2.46 8.55
N PHE A 36 -11.17 -1.18 8.18
CA PHE A 36 -11.70 -0.66 6.91
C PHE A 36 -10.99 -1.29 5.71
N ILE A 37 -9.67 -1.45 5.81
CA ILE A 37 -8.87 -2.03 4.74
C ILE A 37 -9.32 -3.46 4.44
N GLU A 38 -9.48 -4.29 5.47
CA GLU A 38 -9.89 -5.70 5.31
C GLU A 38 -11.36 -5.82 4.90
N LYS A 39 -12.23 -4.89 5.32
CA LYS A 39 -13.65 -4.91 4.95
C LYS A 39 -13.90 -4.53 3.49
N TYR A 40 -13.17 -3.54 2.96
CA TYR A 40 -13.43 -2.99 1.62
C TYR A 40 -12.34 -3.32 0.60
N ASN A 41 -11.24 -3.95 1.03
CA ASN A 41 -10.04 -4.16 0.20
C ASN A 41 -9.54 -2.83 -0.40
N ILE A 42 -9.58 -1.74 0.38
CA ILE A 42 -9.13 -0.39 -0.03
C ILE A 42 -8.11 0.10 0.99
N HIS A 43 -6.99 0.64 0.52
CA HIS A 43 -6.07 1.40 1.34
C HIS A 43 -6.01 2.85 0.87
N ALA A 44 -5.98 3.80 1.81
CA ALA A 44 -5.83 5.20 1.48
C ALA A 44 -4.81 5.88 2.37
N PHE A 45 -4.00 6.76 1.77
CA PHE A 45 -2.97 7.52 2.44
C PHE A 45 -2.98 8.98 1.98
N PRO A 46 -2.65 9.97 2.82
CA PRO A 46 -2.68 11.35 2.40
C PRO A 46 -1.74 11.59 1.21
N ASN A 47 -2.15 12.39 0.25
CA ASN A 47 -1.40 12.68 -0.97
C ASN A 47 -0.75 14.06 -0.87
N ASN A 48 0.38 14.14 -0.17
CA ASN A 48 1.16 15.38 -0.01
C ASN A 48 2.67 15.11 -0.12
N LYS A 49 3.49 16.16 -0.08
CA LYS A 49 4.95 16.07 -0.27
C LYS A 49 5.70 15.17 0.74
N TYR A 50 5.11 14.92 1.92
CA TYR A 50 5.70 14.05 2.94
C TYR A 50 5.25 12.59 2.81
N HIS A 51 4.28 12.34 1.95
CA HIS A 51 3.53 11.10 1.88
C HIS A 51 3.50 10.59 0.45
N ASN A 52 4.63 10.03 0.01
CA ASN A 52 4.79 9.52 -1.34
C ASN A 52 5.37 8.10 -1.30
N TYR A 53 4.55 7.11 -1.63
CA TYR A 53 5.03 5.75 -1.76
C TYR A 53 5.79 5.56 -3.07
N LYS A 54 6.91 4.85 -3.01
CA LYS A 54 7.59 4.32 -4.20
C LYS A 54 6.65 3.38 -4.93
N LYS A 55 6.92 3.06 -6.20
CA LYS A 55 6.14 2.07 -6.94
C LYS A 55 6.24 0.69 -6.26
N PHE A 56 5.10 0.00 -6.12
CA PHE A 56 4.96 -1.37 -5.62
C PHE A 56 3.84 -2.09 -6.38
N LYS A 57 3.81 -3.42 -6.33
CA LYS A 57 2.76 -4.26 -6.92
C LYS A 57 1.84 -4.88 -5.87
N PHE A 58 2.40 -5.14 -4.70
CA PHE A 58 1.72 -5.76 -3.58
C PHE A 58 1.86 -4.89 -2.33
N ILE A 59 0.88 -5.02 -1.44
CA ILE A 59 0.89 -4.36 -0.14
C ILE A 59 0.56 -5.36 0.96
N THR A 60 1.19 -5.20 2.11
CA THR A 60 0.88 -5.93 3.34
C THR A 60 0.73 -4.93 4.50
N PHE A 61 -0.05 -5.32 5.49
CA PHE A 61 -0.31 -4.49 6.66
C PHE A 61 0.29 -5.13 7.89
N ARG A 62 1.05 -4.33 8.64
CA ARG A 62 1.56 -4.71 9.96
C ARG A 62 0.50 -4.39 11.00
N ARG A 63 0.11 -5.39 11.77
CA ARG A 63 -0.83 -5.25 12.88
C ARG A 63 -0.30 -5.88 14.15
N ASN A 64 -0.61 -5.27 15.30
CA ASN A 64 -0.44 -5.92 16.59
C ASN A 64 -1.76 -6.57 16.98
N LYS A 65 -1.72 -7.82 17.44
CA LYS A 65 -2.90 -8.51 17.99
C LYS A 65 -3.30 -7.95 19.36
N ASP A 66 -2.33 -7.37 20.06
CA ASP A 66 -2.56 -6.71 21.34
C ASP A 66 -2.71 -5.19 21.13
N LEU A 67 -3.96 -4.75 20.98
CA LEU A 67 -4.33 -3.34 20.81
C LEU A 67 -3.87 -2.46 21.98
N SER A 68 -3.57 -3.04 23.16
CA SER A 68 -3.09 -2.31 24.34
C SER A 68 -1.58 -2.03 24.30
N LYS A 69 -0.80 -2.77 23.50
CA LYS A 69 0.67 -2.68 23.44
C LYS A 69 1.21 -1.79 22.33
N GLY A 70 0.33 -1.08 21.61
CA GLY A 70 0.72 -0.22 20.48
C GLY A 70 1.25 -1.01 19.28
N TYR A 71 1.76 -0.30 18.25
CA TYR A 71 2.01 -0.88 16.92
C TYR A 71 3.42 -1.47 16.70
N THR A 72 4.13 -1.83 17.77
CA THR A 72 5.54 -2.25 17.67
C THR A 72 5.66 -3.71 17.21
N GLY A 73 6.42 -3.96 16.13
CA GLY A 73 6.76 -5.31 15.67
C GLY A 73 5.68 -6.05 14.86
N GLY A 74 4.58 -5.39 14.49
CA GLY A 74 3.36 -6.02 13.98
C GLY A 74 3.54 -7.09 12.90
N GLU A 75 2.77 -8.18 13.06
CA GLU A 75 2.71 -9.31 12.14
C GLU A 75 2.09 -8.88 10.80
N MET A 76 2.63 -9.44 9.72
CA MET A 76 2.10 -9.34 8.38
C MET A 76 1.41 -10.65 8.05
N GLU A 77 0.09 -10.61 7.88
CA GLU A 77 -0.67 -11.84 7.66
C GLU A 77 -1.02 -12.07 6.20
N ASN A 78 -1.09 -11.02 5.40
CA ASN A 78 -1.64 -11.10 4.06
C ASN A 78 -0.93 -10.14 3.12
N LEU A 79 -0.60 -10.67 1.95
CA LEU A 79 -0.11 -9.91 0.82
C LEU A 79 -1.26 -9.69 -0.16
N TYR A 80 -1.58 -8.43 -0.43
CA TYR A 80 -2.64 -8.02 -1.33
C TYR A 80 -2.04 -7.49 -2.63
N LYS A 81 -2.52 -7.95 -3.79
CA LYS A 81 -2.19 -7.32 -5.06
C LYS A 81 -2.90 -5.97 -5.17
N VAL A 82 -2.20 -4.94 -5.63
CA VAL A 82 -2.82 -3.66 -5.99
C VAL A 82 -3.30 -3.72 -7.42
N VAL A 83 -4.58 -3.43 -7.65
CA VAL A 83 -5.20 -3.45 -8.99
C VAL A 83 -5.35 -2.04 -9.56
N ASP A 84 -5.62 -1.04 -8.70
CA ASP A 84 -5.59 0.37 -9.09
C ASP A 84 -4.91 1.22 -8.00
N SER A 85 -4.21 2.27 -8.42
CA SER A 85 -3.60 3.27 -7.53
C SER A 85 -3.67 4.68 -8.11
N THR A 86 -4.63 4.92 -8.99
CA THR A 86 -4.69 6.15 -9.80
C THR A 86 -5.73 7.13 -9.26
N LEU A 87 -6.57 6.72 -8.30
CA LEU A 87 -7.55 7.62 -7.69
C LEU A 87 -6.89 8.52 -6.63
N ILE A 88 -7.03 9.83 -6.82
CA ILE A 88 -6.68 10.84 -5.83
C ILE A 88 -7.90 11.76 -5.69
N LEU A 89 -8.43 11.91 -4.48
CA LEU A 89 -9.52 12.84 -4.18
C LEU A 89 -9.47 13.29 -2.72
N ASN A 90 -10.16 14.38 -2.41
CA ASN A 90 -10.40 14.79 -1.03
C ASN A 90 -11.79 14.25 -0.58
N PRO A 91 -11.87 13.36 0.42
CA PRO A 91 -13.13 12.75 0.83
C PRO A 91 -14.11 13.74 1.52
N PHE A 92 -13.67 14.96 1.83
CA PHE A 92 -14.50 15.99 2.45
C PHE A 92 -15.20 16.92 1.44
N MET A 93 -15.05 16.69 0.13
CA MET A 93 -15.74 17.49 -0.89
C MET A 93 -17.10 16.88 -1.21
N ASP A 94 -18.15 17.68 -1.36
CA ASP A 94 -19.52 17.20 -1.55
C ASP A 94 -19.71 16.27 -2.77
N ASP A 95 -18.81 16.38 -3.76
CA ASP A 95 -18.87 15.67 -5.03
C ASP A 95 -17.95 14.44 -5.13
N TYR A 96 -17.32 13.98 -4.03
CA TYR A 96 -16.39 12.84 -4.09
C TYR A 96 -17.03 11.58 -4.72
N ASN A 97 -18.33 11.38 -4.48
CA ASN A 97 -19.11 10.29 -5.07
C ASN A 97 -19.12 10.33 -6.60
N TYR A 98 -19.25 11.53 -7.19
CA TYR A 98 -19.21 11.71 -8.64
C TYR A 98 -17.81 11.39 -9.17
N ILE A 99 -16.75 11.87 -8.51
CA ILE A 99 -15.35 11.62 -8.91
C ILE A 99 -15.04 10.11 -8.96
N VAL A 100 -15.52 9.35 -7.98
CA VAL A 100 -15.34 7.88 -7.97
C VAL A 100 -16.08 7.22 -9.14
N ARG A 101 -17.33 7.61 -9.38
CA ARG A 101 -18.17 7.04 -10.45
C ARG A 101 -17.74 7.45 -11.86
N ASP A 102 -17.20 8.65 -12.01
CA ASP A 102 -16.63 9.13 -13.28
C ASP A 102 -15.35 8.38 -13.63
N LYS A 103 -14.51 8.10 -12.62
CA LYS A 103 -13.26 7.37 -12.79
C LYS A 103 -13.47 5.89 -13.18
N PHE A 104 -14.41 5.22 -12.52
CA PHE A 104 -14.63 3.79 -12.70
C PHE A 104 -15.94 3.55 -13.46
N THR A 105 -15.82 2.94 -14.63
CA THR A 105 -16.98 2.61 -15.49
C THR A 105 -17.61 1.27 -15.08
N SER A 106 -18.66 0.85 -15.79
CA SER A 106 -19.35 -0.43 -15.54
C SER A 106 -18.43 -1.67 -15.57
N SER A 107 -17.26 -1.60 -16.23
CA SER A 107 -16.30 -2.71 -16.24
C SER A 107 -15.49 -2.87 -14.95
N HIS A 108 -15.58 -1.89 -14.04
CA HIS A 108 -14.94 -1.90 -12.72
C HIS A 108 -15.93 -1.39 -11.65
N SER A 109 -17.22 -1.65 -11.84
CA SER A 109 -18.28 -1.15 -10.96
C SER A 109 -18.12 -1.64 -9.51
N GLU A 110 -17.51 -2.80 -9.32
CA GLU A 110 -17.19 -3.35 -8.00
C GLU A 110 -16.23 -2.47 -7.21
N TYR A 111 -15.37 -1.68 -7.88
CA TYR A 111 -14.49 -0.74 -7.19
C TYR A 111 -15.26 0.45 -6.64
N ILE A 112 -16.35 0.85 -7.29
CA ILE A 112 -17.18 1.98 -6.87
C ILE A 112 -17.74 1.70 -5.49
N ASP A 113 -18.48 0.61 -5.32
CA ASP A 113 -19.16 0.31 -4.06
C ASP A 113 -18.17 0.14 -2.90
N ARG A 114 -17.01 -0.48 -3.17
CA ARG A 114 -15.93 -0.66 -2.20
C ARG A 114 -15.29 0.67 -1.81
N LEU A 115 -15.02 1.56 -2.77
CA LEU A 115 -14.43 2.87 -2.51
C LEU A 115 -15.40 3.78 -1.75
N LEU A 116 -16.67 3.85 -2.18
CA LEU A 116 -17.68 4.65 -1.51
C LEU A 116 -17.92 4.13 -0.09
N GLY A 117 -18.09 2.82 0.07
CA GLY A 117 -18.23 2.19 1.38
C GLY A 117 -17.03 2.44 2.30
N TYR A 118 -15.81 2.39 1.76
CA TYR A 118 -14.59 2.71 2.51
C TYR A 118 -14.55 4.18 2.94
N ILE A 119 -14.80 5.11 2.01
CA ILE A 119 -14.77 6.56 2.26
C ILE A 119 -15.82 6.91 3.31
N ASP A 120 -17.06 6.49 3.10
CA ASP A 120 -18.18 6.80 3.99
C ASP A 120 -17.91 6.25 5.39
N HIS A 121 -17.56 4.96 5.50
CA HIS A 121 -17.36 4.35 6.81
C HIS A 121 -16.19 4.99 7.57
N ARG A 122 -15.09 5.32 6.88
CA ARG A 122 -13.93 5.97 7.49
C ARG A 122 -14.21 7.43 7.88
N LEU A 123 -15.00 8.18 7.08
CA LEU A 123 -15.49 9.53 7.41
C LEU A 123 -16.36 9.51 8.65
N HIS A 124 -17.36 8.63 8.71
CA HIS A 124 -18.27 8.51 9.86
C HIS A 124 -17.54 8.18 11.16
N LYS A 125 -16.41 7.46 11.08
CA LYS A 125 -15.56 7.15 12.23
C LYS A 125 -14.54 8.24 12.58
N GLY A 126 -14.45 9.31 11.79
CA GLY A 126 -13.47 10.38 11.99
C GLY A 126 -12.01 9.94 11.75
N GLU A 127 -11.80 8.85 11.00
CA GLU A 127 -10.48 8.22 10.80
C GLU A 127 -9.75 8.78 9.56
N PHE A 128 -10.31 9.81 8.91
CA PHE A 128 -9.58 10.70 8.02
C PHE A 128 -8.98 11.85 8.83
N GLU A 129 -7.70 11.71 9.18
CA GLU A 129 -6.99 12.62 10.09
C GLU A 129 -6.79 14.04 9.54
N LYS A 130 -7.01 14.24 8.25
CA LYS A 130 -6.67 15.49 7.55
C LYS A 130 -7.70 15.82 6.47
N LYS A 131 -8.08 17.09 6.39
CA LYS A 131 -8.95 17.63 5.33
C LYS A 131 -8.17 17.94 4.05
N GLU A 132 -7.41 16.96 3.56
CA GLU A 132 -6.57 17.07 2.36
C GLU A 132 -6.85 15.91 1.38
N PRO A 133 -6.36 15.97 0.13
CA PRO A 133 -6.48 14.85 -0.80
C PRO A 133 -5.80 13.58 -0.30
N PHE A 134 -6.44 12.45 -0.52
CA PHE A 134 -5.90 11.10 -0.28
C PHE A 134 -5.69 10.39 -1.61
N LYS A 135 -4.64 9.58 -1.66
CA LYS A 135 -4.43 8.59 -2.71
C LYS A 135 -5.04 7.26 -2.27
N PHE A 136 -5.88 6.69 -3.13
CA PHE A 136 -6.57 5.44 -2.88
C PHE A 136 -5.95 4.32 -3.70
N TYR A 137 -5.82 3.16 -3.06
CA TYR A 137 -5.30 1.92 -3.62
C TYR A 137 -6.41 0.88 -3.54
N VAL A 138 -6.85 0.40 -4.70
CA VAL A 138 -7.79 -0.72 -4.80
C VAL A 138 -6.99 -2.00 -4.74
N LEU A 139 -7.34 -2.88 -3.81
CA LEU A 139 -6.69 -4.18 -3.60
C LEU A 139 -7.51 -5.28 -4.26
N SER A 140 -6.87 -6.32 -4.78
CA SER A 140 -7.59 -7.48 -5.30
C SER A 140 -8.33 -8.21 -4.18
N GLU A 141 -9.54 -8.68 -4.47
CA GLU A 141 -10.33 -9.54 -3.57
C GLU A 141 -9.92 -11.01 -3.70
N THR A 142 -9.45 -11.42 -4.88
CA THR A 142 -9.13 -12.81 -5.21
C THR A 142 -7.63 -13.07 -5.25
N GLU A 143 -6.82 -12.09 -5.64
CA GLU A 143 -5.35 -12.23 -5.69
C GLU A 143 -4.72 -11.75 -4.38
N ARG A 144 -4.87 -12.60 -3.37
CA ARG A 144 -4.31 -12.45 -2.02
C ARG A 144 -3.52 -13.70 -1.64
N ILE A 145 -2.37 -13.49 -0.99
CA ILE A 145 -1.54 -14.59 -0.47
C ILE A 145 -1.54 -14.49 1.06
N GLU A 146 -1.98 -15.56 1.73
CA GLU A 146 -1.82 -15.68 3.18
C GLU A 146 -0.34 -15.96 3.53
N LEU A 147 0.20 -15.19 4.45
CA LEU A 147 1.56 -15.33 4.94
C LEU A 147 1.56 -16.17 6.22
N LEU A 148 1.59 -17.49 6.07
CA LEU A 148 1.48 -18.46 7.17
C LEU A 148 2.52 -18.25 8.29
N ALA A 149 3.76 -17.88 7.93
CA ALA A 149 4.82 -17.60 8.89
C ALA A 149 4.60 -16.29 9.69
N ARG A 150 3.62 -15.47 9.27
CA ARG A 150 3.28 -14.16 9.83
C ARG A 150 4.52 -13.29 10.08
N PRO A 151 5.31 -12.98 9.04
CA PRO A 151 6.60 -12.33 9.21
C PRO A 151 6.46 -10.97 9.91
N VAL A 152 7.52 -10.58 10.60
CA VAL A 152 7.68 -9.29 11.27
C VAL A 152 8.96 -8.60 10.76
N PRO A 153 9.03 -7.26 10.75
CA PRO A 153 10.27 -6.56 10.46
C PRO A 153 11.39 -6.98 11.43
N ALA A 154 12.59 -7.26 10.91
CA ALA A 154 13.74 -7.65 11.73
C ALA A 154 14.19 -6.54 12.72
N LYS A 155 14.02 -5.26 12.33
CA LYS A 155 14.31 -4.12 13.20
C LYS A 155 13.04 -3.66 13.93
N ILE A 156 13.09 -3.72 15.27
CA ILE A 156 12.05 -3.22 16.16
C ILE A 156 11.82 -1.72 15.90
N GLY A 157 10.55 -1.29 15.89
CA GLY A 157 10.20 0.13 15.80
C GLY A 157 10.21 0.73 14.39
N THR A 158 10.08 -0.08 13.34
CA THR A 158 9.92 0.43 11.95
C THR A 158 8.59 1.21 11.83
N ARG A 159 8.66 2.52 12.07
CA ARG A 159 7.57 3.47 11.85
C ARG A 159 7.38 3.72 10.35
N GLY A 160 6.14 3.91 9.92
CA GLY A 160 5.81 4.29 8.54
C GLY A 160 5.86 3.14 7.52
N SER A 161 6.10 3.46 6.25
CA SER A 161 6.16 2.50 5.14
C SER A 161 7.53 1.83 5.03
N VAL A 162 7.57 0.52 4.84
CA VAL A 162 8.78 -0.28 4.59
C VAL A 162 8.62 -1.04 3.28
N TYR A 163 9.70 -1.21 2.51
CA TYR A 163 9.68 -1.95 1.25
C TYR A 163 10.44 -3.27 1.37
N TYR A 164 9.93 -4.30 0.72
CA TYR A 164 10.51 -5.64 0.71
C TYR A 164 10.54 -6.21 -0.70
N LYS A 165 11.50 -7.11 -0.95
CA LYS A 165 11.43 -8.04 -2.09
C LYS A 165 10.28 -9.00 -1.85
N LEU A 166 9.56 -9.37 -2.92
CA LEU A 166 8.51 -10.38 -2.84
C LEU A 166 9.07 -11.70 -2.30
N SER A 167 10.24 -12.12 -2.79
CA SER A 167 10.94 -13.34 -2.35
C SER A 167 11.26 -13.36 -0.84
N ASP A 168 11.58 -12.20 -0.25
CA ASP A 168 11.88 -12.13 1.17
C ASP A 168 10.63 -12.33 2.02
N ILE A 169 9.51 -11.73 1.63
CA ILE A 169 8.22 -11.92 2.31
C ILE A 169 7.72 -13.36 2.16
N LEU A 170 7.92 -13.98 1.00
CA LEU A 170 7.51 -15.35 0.74
C LEU A 170 8.52 -16.40 1.24
N SER A 171 9.62 -15.99 1.87
CA SER A 171 10.68 -16.90 2.33
C SER A 171 10.28 -17.85 3.47
N GLY A 172 9.12 -17.64 4.10
CA GLY A 172 8.68 -18.40 5.28
C GLY A 172 9.42 -18.05 6.57
N ARG A 173 10.35 -17.09 6.55
CA ARG A 173 11.08 -16.64 7.74
C ARG A 173 10.22 -15.75 8.63
N LYS A 174 10.30 -15.91 9.95
CA LYS A 174 9.58 -15.07 10.91
C LYS A 174 10.08 -13.62 10.92
N LYS A 175 11.38 -13.39 10.79
CA LYS A 175 11.98 -12.05 10.74
C LYS A 175 12.48 -11.77 9.33
N ILE A 176 12.08 -10.63 8.77
CA ILE A 176 12.49 -10.22 7.43
C ILE A 176 13.19 -8.86 7.44
N GLU A 177 14.28 -8.75 6.70
CA GLU A 177 15.03 -7.51 6.54
C GLU A 177 14.44 -6.65 5.43
N LYS A 178 14.60 -5.33 5.53
CA LYS A 178 14.09 -4.39 4.53
C LYS A 178 14.82 -4.57 3.19
N GLY A 179 14.07 -4.47 2.09
CA GLY A 179 14.62 -4.31 0.75
C GLY A 179 15.11 -2.87 0.55
N TYR A 180 16.31 -2.58 1.08
CA TYR A 180 17.12 -1.35 0.94
C TYR A 180 16.40 0.00 0.95
#